data_AF-A0A562ZLS1-F1
#
_entry.id   AF-A0A562ZLS1-F1
#
_cell.length_a   1.000
_cell.length_b   1.000
_cell.length_c   1.000
_cell.angle_alpha   90.00
_cell.angle_beta   90.00
_cell.angle_gamma   90.00
#
_symmetry.space_group_name_H-M   'P 1'
#
loop_
_entity.id
_entity.type
_entity.pdbx_description
1 polymer ?
#
loop_
_entity_poly.entity_id
_entity_poly.type
_entity_poly.pdbx_seq_one_letter_code
_entity_poly.pdbx_strand_id
1 'polypeptide(L)'
;MIQFMAHTLLLLDYENVPKVDLSVLDEGFRAVIFVGRNQEPPRASKSKQNAHRFARVDFQKIDGMGKNALDFHIAFHLGRLFETSPETECIVIAKDKGYDPLLAHLNKNGMKCRRVASWDDLVAARTGSDSTPKVDGSSAQVGAAIEVPIAELTVCSRCKKASTIEHHGGRWCTNCGRFAAPPDPALLPSAKMKQGSGSLAWGRTTARVTPESERELPECGWCNRRSDMTGGIFDDGEWMCGHCVARYAT
;
A
#
# COMPACT_ATOMS: atom_id res chain seq x y z
N MET A 1 -6.25 13.13 30.25
CA MET A 1 -7.14 13.36 29.08
C MET A 1 -7.48 12.00 28.52
N ILE A 2 -8.72 11.53 28.67
CA ILE A 2 -9.15 10.23 28.14
C ILE A 2 -9.34 10.42 26.64
N GLN A 3 -8.35 10.03 25.84
CA GLN A 3 -8.50 9.98 24.41
C GLN A 3 -9.42 8.79 24.09
N PHE A 4 -10.68 9.08 23.75
CA PHE A 4 -11.57 8.07 23.15
C PHE A 4 -10.95 7.66 21.81
N MET A 5 -10.12 6.63 21.84
CA MET A 5 -9.59 6.01 20.63
C MET A 5 -10.72 5.16 20.07
N ALA A 6 -11.36 5.65 19.02
CA ALA A 6 -12.26 4.82 18.25
C ALA A 6 -11.45 3.61 17.75
N HIS A 7 -11.91 2.41 18.09
CA HIS A 7 -11.25 1.17 17.69
C HIS A 7 -11.43 0.89 16.20
N THR A 8 -12.48 1.46 15.60
CA THR A 8 -12.84 1.22 14.20
C THR A 8 -13.15 2.53 13.46
N LEU A 9 -12.53 2.70 12.30
CA LEU A 9 -12.79 3.80 11.37
C LEU A 9 -13.54 3.29 10.13
N LEU A 10 -14.67 3.91 9.82
CA LEU A 10 -15.40 3.70 8.57
C LEU A 10 -14.92 4.70 7.53
N LEU A 11 -14.60 4.24 6.32
CA LEU A 11 -14.30 5.09 5.17
C LEU A 11 -15.36 4.84 4.12
N LEU A 12 -16.26 5.81 3.93
CA LEU A 12 -17.40 5.68 3.02
C LEU A 12 -17.07 6.31 1.67
N ASP A 13 -17.20 5.52 0.62
CA ASP A 13 -17.33 5.99 -0.76
C ASP A 13 -18.77 6.43 -1.01
N TYR A 14 -19.02 7.74 -0.88
CA TYR A 14 -20.35 8.31 -1.07
C TYR A 14 -20.79 8.32 -2.53
N GLU A 15 -19.86 8.24 -3.49
CA GLU A 15 -20.18 8.22 -4.91
C GLU A 15 -20.97 6.96 -5.26
N ASN A 16 -20.56 5.82 -4.68
CA ASN A 16 -21.17 4.52 -4.93
C ASN A 16 -22.24 4.10 -3.87
N VAL A 17 -22.18 4.68 -2.66
CA VAL A 17 -23.05 4.35 -1.53
C VAL A 17 -23.67 5.62 -0.93
N PRO A 18 -24.69 6.23 -1.58
CA PRO A 18 -25.26 7.51 -1.15
C PRO A 18 -26.19 7.39 0.07
N LYS A 19 -26.61 6.19 0.47
CA LYS A 19 -27.39 5.97 1.70
C LYS A 19 -26.42 5.99 2.88
N VAL A 20 -26.60 6.94 3.80
CA VAL A 20 -25.79 7.03 5.03
C VAL A 20 -26.64 6.69 6.24
N ASP A 21 -26.25 5.64 6.95
CA ASP A 21 -26.89 5.23 8.20
C ASP A 21 -25.96 5.45 9.39
N LEU A 22 -26.16 6.56 10.08
CA LEU A 22 -25.35 6.90 11.25
C LEU A 22 -25.75 6.13 12.51
N SER A 23 -26.86 5.38 12.51
CA SER A 23 -27.31 4.65 13.71
C SER A 23 -26.28 3.62 14.19
N VAL A 24 -25.44 3.13 13.29
CA VAL A 24 -24.38 2.15 13.53
C VAL A 24 -23.18 2.74 14.29
N LEU A 25 -23.03 4.08 14.32
CA LEU A 25 -21.92 4.77 14.96
C LEU A 25 -22.15 4.88 16.48
N ASP A 26 -21.73 3.86 17.22
CA ASP A 26 -21.58 3.90 18.67
C ASP A 26 -20.25 4.56 19.10
N GLU A 27 -19.88 4.42 20.38
CA GLU A 27 -18.70 5.10 20.92
C GLU A 27 -17.35 4.62 20.34
N GLY A 28 -17.30 3.37 19.86
CA GLY A 28 -16.11 2.74 19.31
C GLY A 28 -15.85 3.08 17.83
N PHE A 29 -16.80 3.75 17.16
CA PHE A 29 -16.71 4.07 15.74
C PHE A 29 -16.48 5.55 15.47
N ARG A 30 -15.74 5.80 14.39
CA ARG A 30 -15.72 7.08 13.66
C ARG A 30 -15.94 6.82 12.18
N ALA A 31 -16.39 7.82 11.44
CA ALA A 31 -16.53 7.71 9.99
C ALA A 31 -15.91 8.92 9.28
N VAL A 32 -15.30 8.66 8.12
CA VAL A 32 -14.99 9.68 7.13
C VAL A 32 -15.81 9.38 5.89
N ILE A 33 -16.63 10.34 5.48
CA ILE A 33 -17.47 10.25 4.29
C ILE A 33 -16.80 11.06 3.19
N PHE A 34 -16.26 10.36 2.20
CA PHE A 34 -15.62 10.99 1.04
C PHE A 34 -16.70 11.33 0.03
N VAL A 35 -16.78 12.61 -0.34
CA VAL A 35 -17.82 13.15 -1.22
C VAL A 35 -17.17 13.61 -2.52
N GLY A 36 -17.70 13.14 -3.66
CA GLY A 36 -17.20 13.56 -4.97
C GLY A 36 -17.35 15.07 -5.19
N ARG A 37 -16.46 15.67 -6.00
CA ARG A 37 -16.44 17.12 -6.26
C ARG A 37 -17.79 17.70 -6.66
N ASN A 38 -18.53 16.97 -7.51
CA ASN A 38 -19.82 17.41 -8.04
C ASN A 38 -21.01 16.96 -7.19
N GLN A 39 -20.75 16.31 -6.05
CA GLN A 39 -21.79 15.87 -5.12
C GLN A 39 -21.89 16.81 -3.92
N GLU A 40 -23.10 16.92 -3.40
CA GLU A 40 -23.34 17.59 -2.13
C GLU A 40 -23.24 16.57 -0.99
N PRO A 41 -22.61 16.94 0.15
CA PRO A 41 -22.59 16.08 1.32
C PRO A 41 -24.00 15.70 1.79
N PRO A 42 -24.17 14.54 2.44
CA PRO A 42 -25.42 14.16 3.09
C PRO A 42 -25.97 15.28 3.97
N ARG A 43 -27.25 15.61 3.79
CA ARG A 43 -27.93 16.57 4.66
C ARG A 43 -28.18 15.91 6.02
N ALA A 44 -27.84 16.62 7.09
CA ALA A 44 -28.07 16.13 8.44
C ALA A 44 -29.56 15.83 8.67
N SER A 45 -29.84 14.67 9.26
CA SER A 45 -31.20 14.30 9.65
C SER A 45 -31.70 15.23 10.76
N LYS A 46 -32.97 15.68 10.66
CA LYS A 46 -33.62 16.54 11.65
C LYS A 46 -33.92 15.82 12.99
N SER A 47 -33.61 14.53 13.09
CA SER A 47 -33.80 13.75 14.31
C SER A 47 -32.75 14.10 15.37
N LYS A 48 -33.19 14.71 16.48
CA LYS A 48 -32.33 15.02 17.65
C LYS A 48 -31.61 13.80 18.22
N GLN A 49 -32.18 12.60 18.06
CA GLN A 49 -31.59 11.36 18.58
C GLN A 49 -30.29 10.95 17.87
N ASN A 50 -30.08 11.37 16.62
CA ASN A 50 -28.87 11.05 15.85
C ASN A 50 -27.90 12.23 15.73
N ALA A 51 -28.28 13.42 16.19
CA ALA A 51 -27.49 14.64 16.07
C ALA A 51 -26.10 14.52 16.71
N HIS A 52 -25.99 13.87 17.87
CA HIS A 52 -24.71 13.68 18.58
C HIS A 52 -23.73 12.76 17.81
N ARG A 53 -24.24 11.88 16.93
CA ARG A 53 -23.40 10.96 16.14
C ARG A 53 -22.68 11.68 15.00
N PHE A 54 -23.20 12.81 14.53
CA PHE A 54 -22.51 13.64 13.53
C PHE A 54 -21.16 14.18 14.04
N ALA A 55 -20.97 14.33 15.35
CA ALA A 55 -19.67 14.70 15.91
C ALA A 55 -18.58 13.61 15.72
N ARG A 56 -18.96 12.41 15.27
CA ARG A 56 -18.06 11.28 14.97
C ARG A 56 -17.86 11.08 13.46
N VAL A 57 -18.41 11.98 12.65
CA VAL A 57 -18.41 11.90 11.19
C VAL A 57 -17.73 13.11 10.61
N ASP A 58 -16.65 12.89 9.88
CA ASP A 58 -16.02 13.91 9.05
C ASP A 58 -16.49 13.76 7.61
N PHE A 59 -16.89 14.88 6.98
CA PHE A 59 -17.23 14.92 5.56
C PHE A 59 -16.05 15.52 4.80
N GLN A 60 -15.49 14.75 3.88
CA GLN A 60 -14.35 15.17 3.08
C GLN A 60 -14.75 15.24 1.61
N LYS A 61 -15.08 16.46 1.16
CA LYS A 61 -15.28 16.73 -0.26
C LYS A 61 -13.92 16.74 -0.96
N ILE A 62 -13.78 15.93 -2.00
CA ILE A 62 -12.53 15.85 -2.76
C ILE A 62 -12.47 16.97 -3.81
N ASP A 63 -11.25 17.45 -4.05
CA ASP A 63 -10.95 18.37 -5.14
C ASP A 63 -10.58 17.59 -6.41
N GLY A 64 -10.80 18.20 -7.58
CA GLY A 64 -10.47 17.59 -8.85
C GLY A 64 -11.55 16.65 -9.42
N MET A 65 -11.38 16.30 -10.69
CA MET A 65 -12.23 15.34 -11.40
C MET A 65 -11.32 14.31 -12.04
N GLY A 66 -11.74 13.05 -12.00
CA GLY A 66 -10.97 11.97 -12.60
C GLY A 66 -11.57 10.63 -12.27
N LYS A 67 -11.38 9.67 -13.16
CA LYS A 67 -11.71 8.26 -12.87
C LYS A 67 -10.92 7.83 -11.63
N ASN A 68 -11.62 7.25 -10.66
CA ASN A 68 -11.06 6.78 -9.39
C ASN A 68 -10.48 7.87 -8.48
N ALA A 69 -10.79 9.15 -8.71
CA ALA A 69 -10.25 10.24 -7.88
C ALA A 69 -10.59 10.02 -6.40
N LEU A 70 -11.85 9.68 -6.10
CA LEU A 70 -12.30 9.40 -4.75
C LEU A 70 -11.60 8.19 -4.13
N ASP A 71 -11.37 7.15 -4.93
CA ASP A 71 -10.68 5.94 -4.48
C ASP A 71 -9.24 6.21 -4.05
N PHE A 72 -8.53 7.10 -4.76
CA PHE A 72 -7.18 7.51 -4.37
C PHE A 72 -7.16 8.31 -3.07
N HIS A 73 -8.16 9.14 -2.81
CA HIS A 73 -8.30 9.81 -1.52
C HIS A 73 -8.50 8.81 -0.38
N ILE A 74 -9.37 7.80 -0.57
CA ILE A 74 -9.58 6.74 0.43
C ILE A 74 -8.30 5.93 0.65
N ALA A 75 -7.62 5.52 -0.41
CA ALA A 75 -6.37 4.76 -0.34
C ALA A 75 -5.27 5.55 0.40
N PHE A 76 -5.14 6.84 0.12
CA PHE A 76 -4.21 7.74 0.81
C PHE A 76 -4.52 7.84 2.31
N HIS A 77 -5.80 8.01 2.67
CA HIS A 77 -6.22 8.10 4.07
C HIS A 77 -5.99 6.81 4.83
N LEU A 78 -6.23 5.64 4.23
CA LEU A 78 -5.88 4.34 4.81
C LEU A 78 -4.39 4.27 5.12
N GLY A 79 -3.53 4.60 4.14
CA GLY A 79 -2.08 4.57 4.32
C GLY A 79 -1.62 5.48 5.46
N ARG A 80 -2.10 6.73 5.47
CA ARG A 80 -1.76 7.72 6.52
C ARG A 80 -2.24 7.28 7.90
N LEU A 81 -3.44 6.72 8.01
CA LEU A 81 -3.97 6.25 9.29
C LEU A 81 -3.14 5.09 9.83
N PHE A 82 -2.83 4.09 9.00
CA PHE A 82 -2.03 2.95 9.43
C PHE A 82 -0.58 3.34 9.79
N GLU A 83 -0.08 4.46 9.24
CA GLU A 83 1.20 5.01 9.67
C GLU A 83 1.16 5.55 11.10
N THR A 84 0.08 6.24 11.49
CA THR A 84 -0.06 6.93 12.78
C THR A 84 -0.73 6.10 13.88
N SER A 85 -1.60 5.17 13.49
CA SER A 85 -2.47 4.39 14.39
C SER A 85 -2.70 2.98 13.81
N PRO A 86 -1.64 2.15 13.71
CA PRO A 86 -1.68 0.83 13.05
C PRO A 86 -2.67 -0.16 13.67
N GLU A 87 -3.05 0.04 14.92
CA GLU A 87 -4.02 -0.77 15.66
C GLU A 87 -5.49 -0.53 15.27
N THR A 88 -5.78 0.55 14.53
CA THR A 88 -7.15 0.93 14.14
C THR A 88 -7.71 -0.07 13.13
N GLU A 89 -8.89 -0.64 13.39
CA GLU A 89 -9.60 -1.41 12.37
C GLU A 89 -10.23 -0.46 11.34
N CYS A 90 -10.03 -0.71 10.05
CA CYS A 90 -10.61 0.09 8.98
C CYS A 90 -11.66 -0.69 8.20
N ILE A 91 -12.82 -0.08 7.99
CA ILE A 91 -13.87 -0.67 7.16
C ILE A 91 -14.16 0.29 6.02
N VAL A 92 -13.84 -0.12 4.79
CA VAL A 92 -14.20 0.61 3.58
C VAL A 92 -15.62 0.22 3.20
N ILE A 93 -16.54 1.18 3.16
CA ILE A 93 -17.90 0.99 2.69
C ILE A 93 -17.93 1.43 1.22
N ALA A 94 -17.80 0.46 0.31
CA ALA A 94 -17.74 0.70 -1.13
C ALA A 94 -18.25 -0.52 -1.90
N LYS A 95 -18.97 -0.26 -3.00
CA LYS A 95 -19.40 -1.31 -3.93
C LYS A 95 -18.28 -1.74 -4.87
N ASP A 96 -17.33 -0.85 -5.15
CA ASP A 96 -16.22 -1.16 -6.03
C ASP A 96 -15.32 -2.24 -5.39
N LYS A 97 -15.00 -3.27 -6.18
CA LYS A 97 -14.06 -4.32 -5.81
C LYS A 97 -12.60 -3.91 -6.08
N GLY A 98 -12.37 -2.76 -6.72
CA GLY A 98 -11.05 -2.18 -6.94
C GLY A 98 -10.23 -1.98 -5.67
N TYR A 99 -10.88 -1.86 -4.51
CA TYR A 99 -10.22 -1.80 -3.20
C TYR A 99 -9.69 -3.16 -2.72
N ASP A 100 -10.24 -4.30 -3.18
CA ASP A 100 -9.93 -5.63 -2.63
C ASP A 100 -8.43 -5.97 -2.69
N PRO A 101 -7.70 -5.70 -3.80
CA PRO A 101 -6.25 -5.92 -3.85
C PRO A 101 -5.46 -5.07 -2.86
N LEU A 102 -5.85 -3.81 -2.66
CA LEU A 102 -5.22 -2.91 -1.69
C LEU A 102 -5.43 -3.42 -0.26
N LEU A 103 -6.66 -3.76 0.09
CA LEU A 103 -6.99 -4.25 1.43
C LEU A 103 -6.31 -5.59 1.73
N ALA A 104 -6.26 -6.50 0.76
CA ALA A 104 -5.51 -7.75 0.89
C ALA A 104 -4.01 -7.50 1.13
N HIS A 105 -3.42 -6.55 0.39
CA HIS A 105 -2.03 -6.16 0.61
C HIS A 105 -1.81 -5.59 2.02
N LEU A 106 -2.67 -4.68 2.48
CA LEU A 106 -2.56 -4.08 3.81
C LEU A 106 -2.70 -5.13 4.92
N ASN A 107 -3.66 -6.04 4.80
CA ASN A 107 -3.85 -7.14 5.76
C ASN A 107 -2.66 -8.09 5.81
N LYS A 108 -2.07 -8.42 4.66
CA LYS A 108 -0.83 -9.24 4.61
C LYS A 108 0.33 -8.59 5.36
N ASN A 109 0.33 -7.27 5.50
CA ASN A 109 1.33 -6.50 6.24
C ASN A 109 0.92 -6.19 7.69
N GLY A 110 -0.08 -6.89 8.23
CA GLY A 110 -0.45 -6.83 9.65
C GLY A 110 -1.47 -5.74 10.00
N MET A 111 -2.02 -5.03 9.02
CA MET A 111 -3.09 -4.06 9.25
C MET A 111 -4.45 -4.76 9.32
N LYS A 112 -5.43 -4.14 9.97
CA LYS A 112 -6.79 -4.67 10.08
C LYS A 112 -7.73 -3.86 9.19
N CYS A 113 -8.05 -4.38 8.01
CA CYS A 113 -9.00 -3.71 7.13
C CYS A 113 -9.89 -4.67 6.33
N ARG A 114 -11.09 -4.22 5.99
CA ARG A 114 -12.02 -4.99 5.16
C ARG A 114 -12.96 -4.08 4.39
N ARG A 115 -13.57 -4.62 3.34
CA ARG A 115 -14.63 -3.94 2.59
C ARG A 115 -16.00 -4.50 2.93
N VAL A 116 -17.00 -3.64 2.95
CA VAL A 116 -18.42 -3.99 2.90
C VAL A 116 -19.09 -3.23 1.77
N ALA A 117 -20.09 -3.82 1.12
CA ALA A 117 -20.75 -3.17 -0.02
C ALA A 117 -21.83 -2.16 0.41
N SER A 118 -22.31 -2.27 1.65
CA SER A 118 -23.38 -1.44 2.19
C SER A 118 -23.32 -1.33 3.73
N TRP A 119 -24.12 -0.41 4.27
CA TRP A 119 -24.36 -0.32 5.72
C TRP A 119 -25.09 -1.54 6.27
N ASP A 120 -25.96 -2.16 5.48
CA ASP A 120 -26.72 -3.34 5.91
C ASP A 120 -25.78 -4.55 6.09
N ASP A 121 -24.77 -4.69 5.21
CA ASP A 121 -23.71 -5.69 5.35
C ASP A 121 -22.85 -5.45 6.59
N LEU A 122 -22.59 -4.18 6.93
CA LEU A 122 -21.87 -3.82 8.14
C LEU A 122 -22.63 -4.26 9.40
N VAL A 123 -23.95 -4.05 9.42
CA VAL A 123 -24.80 -4.47 10.55
C VAL A 123 -24.88 -5.99 10.63
N ALA A 124 -25.10 -6.68 9.51
CA ALA A 124 -25.19 -8.14 9.45
C ALA A 124 -23.90 -8.80 9.96
N ALA A 125 -22.72 -8.28 9.57
CA ALA A 125 -21.43 -8.77 10.03
C ALA A 125 -21.24 -8.64 11.55
N ARG A 126 -21.85 -7.63 12.20
CA ARG A 126 -21.80 -7.45 13.66
C ARG A 126 -22.70 -8.43 14.40
N THR A 127 -23.84 -8.78 13.82
CA THR A 127 -24.80 -9.71 14.46
C THR A 127 -24.38 -11.17 14.35
N GLY A 128 -23.49 -11.51 13.41
CA GLY A 128 -22.99 -12.87 13.21
C GLY A 128 -21.81 -13.30 14.09
N SER A 129 -21.19 -12.38 14.85
CA SER A 129 -20.01 -12.67 15.68
C SER A 129 -20.31 -13.06 17.13
N ASP A 130 -21.58 -13.24 17.50
CA ASP A 130 -22.02 -13.54 18.88
C ASP A 130 -22.61 -14.95 19.07
N SER A 131 -22.21 -15.91 18.23
CA SER A 131 -22.48 -17.32 18.47
C SER A 131 -21.18 -18.08 18.72
N THR A 132 -20.94 -18.42 19.98
CA THR A 132 -20.07 -19.54 20.36
C THR A 132 -20.40 -20.76 19.49
N PRO A 133 -19.41 -21.45 18.89
CA PRO A 133 -19.68 -22.58 18.02
C PRO A 133 -20.24 -23.74 18.84
N LYS A 134 -21.47 -24.15 18.53
CA LYS A 134 -21.98 -25.47 18.91
C LYS A 134 -21.24 -26.52 18.08
N VAL A 135 -20.51 -27.37 18.78
CA VAL A 135 -19.85 -28.55 18.24
C VAL A 135 -20.93 -29.60 17.98
N ASP A 136 -21.32 -29.77 16.72
CA ASP A 136 -22.01 -30.96 16.27
C ASP A 136 -20.98 -31.85 15.56
N GLY A 137 -20.68 -32.96 16.22
CA GLY A 137 -19.68 -33.93 15.77
C GLY A 137 -20.05 -34.54 14.42
N SER A 138 -19.20 -34.31 13.43
CA SER A 138 -19.00 -35.25 12.34
C SER A 138 -17.52 -35.24 11.92
N SER A 139 -17.02 -36.45 11.75
CA SER A 139 -15.65 -36.92 11.61
C SER A 139 -14.62 -35.97 10.97
N ALA A 140 -13.50 -35.86 11.67
CA ALA A 140 -12.28 -35.19 11.29
C ALA A 140 -11.63 -35.74 10.02
N GLN A 141 -11.21 -34.83 9.14
CA GLN A 141 -9.93 -34.90 8.45
C GLN A 141 -9.23 -33.55 8.66
N VAL A 142 -8.30 -33.56 9.60
CA VAL A 142 -7.46 -32.42 9.99
C VAL A 142 -6.49 -32.13 8.84
N GLY A 143 -6.82 -31.16 7.99
CA GLY A 143 -5.93 -30.62 6.97
C GLY A 143 -5.21 -29.39 7.49
N ALA A 144 -4.03 -29.63 8.07
CA ALA A 144 -2.91 -28.72 8.33
C ALA A 144 -3.22 -27.24 8.63
N ALA A 145 -2.91 -26.84 9.86
CA ALA A 145 -2.52 -25.48 10.16
C ALA A 145 -1.52 -25.02 9.08
N ILE A 146 -1.92 -24.03 8.29
CA ILE A 146 -0.96 -23.28 7.50
C ILE A 146 -0.17 -22.50 8.54
N GLU A 147 0.95 -23.07 8.96
CA GLU A 147 2.06 -22.32 9.50
C GLU A 147 2.36 -21.26 8.45
N VAL A 148 1.82 -20.06 8.66
CA VAL A 148 2.29 -18.88 7.96
C VAL A 148 3.76 -18.82 8.32
N PRO A 149 4.69 -19.01 7.35
CA PRO A 149 6.09 -18.86 7.67
C PRO A 149 6.21 -17.47 8.23
N ILE A 150 6.82 -17.34 9.41
CA ILE A 150 7.25 -16.04 9.94
C ILE A 150 8.29 -15.55 8.93
N ALA A 151 7.82 -14.98 7.83
CA ALA A 151 8.64 -14.32 6.85
C ALA A 151 9.19 -13.15 7.64
N GLU A 152 10.45 -13.29 8.06
CA GLU A 152 11.25 -12.33 8.82
C GLU A 152 10.58 -10.97 8.82
N LEU A 153 9.89 -10.64 9.93
CA LEU A 153 9.48 -9.26 10.21
C LEU A 153 10.77 -8.47 10.35
N THR A 154 11.32 -8.08 9.20
CA THR A 154 12.57 -7.36 9.12
C THR A 154 12.26 -5.97 9.60
N VAL A 155 12.52 -5.72 10.88
CA VAL A 155 12.33 -4.39 11.45
C VAL A 155 13.26 -3.44 10.71
N CYS A 156 12.71 -2.36 10.15
CA CYS A 156 13.52 -1.37 9.47
C CYS A 156 14.54 -0.80 10.46
N SER A 157 15.83 -0.94 10.18
CA SER A 157 16.91 -0.46 11.04
C SER A 157 16.87 1.07 11.24
N ARG A 158 16.22 1.81 10.34
CA ARG A 158 16.09 3.26 10.35
C ARG A 158 14.90 3.76 11.16
N CYS A 159 13.68 3.37 10.78
CA CYS A 159 12.46 3.86 11.45
C CYS A 159 11.95 2.91 12.55
N LYS A 160 12.62 1.77 12.76
CA LYS A 160 12.29 0.74 13.76
C LYS A 160 10.88 0.17 13.64
N LYS A 161 10.17 0.42 12.52
CA LYS A 161 8.87 -0.17 12.22
C LYS A 161 9.04 -1.47 11.44
N ALA A 162 8.21 -2.47 11.76
CA ALA A 162 8.16 -3.75 11.08
C ALA A 162 7.25 -3.69 9.83
N SER A 163 7.52 -2.69 8.97
CA SER A 163 6.72 -2.37 7.78
C SER A 163 7.59 -2.53 6.53
N THR A 164 8.08 -3.75 6.31
CA THR A 164 8.95 -4.06 5.16
C THR A 164 8.31 -5.07 4.23
N ILE A 165 8.29 -4.77 2.94
CA ILE A 165 7.85 -5.66 1.87
C ILE A 165 9.07 -6.27 1.16
N GLU A 166 8.94 -7.51 0.69
CA GLU A 166 9.93 -8.11 -0.18
C GLU A 166 9.98 -7.35 -1.51
N HIS A 167 11.19 -7.07 -1.99
CA HIS A 167 11.40 -6.38 -3.24
C HIS A 167 12.70 -6.86 -3.90
N HIS A 168 12.61 -7.88 -4.75
CA HIS A 168 13.72 -8.48 -5.50
C HIS A 168 14.87 -8.98 -4.61
N GLY A 169 14.57 -9.81 -3.60
CA GLY A 169 15.54 -10.32 -2.63
C GLY A 169 15.90 -9.33 -1.52
N GLY A 170 15.40 -8.10 -1.60
CA GLY A 170 15.57 -7.07 -0.57
C GLY A 170 14.32 -6.88 0.27
N ARG A 171 14.41 -5.94 1.22
CA ARG A 171 13.31 -5.54 2.10
C ARG A 171 13.09 -4.03 1.98
N TRP A 172 12.06 -3.60 1.26
CA TRP A 172 11.69 -2.19 1.16
C TRP A 172 10.81 -1.77 2.33
N CYS A 173 11.21 -0.74 3.08
CA CYS A 173 10.40 -0.20 4.15
C CYS A 173 9.38 0.81 3.60
N THR A 174 8.10 0.43 3.68
CA THR A 174 6.98 1.28 3.22
C THR A 174 6.80 2.52 4.10
N ASN A 175 7.28 2.50 5.35
CA ASN A 175 7.17 3.63 6.25
C ASN A 175 8.21 4.74 6.01
N CYS A 176 9.46 4.39 5.67
CA CYS A 176 10.52 5.40 5.49
C CYS A 176 11.01 5.54 4.04
N GLY A 177 10.43 4.79 3.11
CA GLY A 177 10.74 4.83 1.69
C GLY A 177 12.20 4.45 1.40
N ARG A 178 12.74 3.46 2.11
CA ARG A 178 14.11 2.98 1.93
C ARG A 178 14.21 1.48 2.13
N PHE A 179 15.20 0.86 1.50
CA PHE A 179 15.54 -0.52 1.76
C PHE A 179 16.07 -0.71 3.20
N ALA A 180 15.36 -1.51 3.99
CA ALA A 180 15.84 -2.06 5.26
C ALA A 180 16.92 -3.12 5.02
N ALA A 181 16.78 -3.87 3.93
CA ALA A 181 17.83 -4.71 3.34
C ALA A 181 17.85 -4.45 1.83
N PRO A 182 19.02 -4.21 1.20
CA PRO A 182 19.11 -3.90 -0.22
C PRO A 182 18.61 -5.08 -1.09
N PRO A 183 18.06 -4.81 -2.29
CA PRO A 183 17.65 -5.86 -3.22
C PRO A 183 18.86 -6.62 -3.75
N ASP A 184 18.65 -7.88 -4.12
CA ASP A 184 19.64 -8.67 -4.86
C ASP A 184 19.74 -8.09 -6.29
N PRO A 185 20.91 -7.55 -6.68
CA PRO A 185 21.08 -6.98 -8.01
C PRO A 185 20.78 -7.96 -9.14
N ALA A 186 20.94 -9.28 -8.94
CA ALA A 186 20.63 -10.30 -9.96
C ALA A 186 19.12 -10.50 -10.19
N LEU A 187 18.29 -10.19 -9.19
CA LEU A 187 16.83 -10.33 -9.27
C LEU A 187 16.14 -9.08 -9.84
N LEU A 188 16.87 -7.98 -9.99
CA LEU A 188 16.33 -6.74 -10.55
C LEU A 188 15.96 -6.92 -12.03
N PRO A 189 14.82 -6.38 -12.49
CA PRO A 189 14.46 -6.37 -13.91
C PRO A 189 15.55 -5.75 -14.80
N SER A 190 16.30 -4.77 -14.28
CA SER A 190 17.45 -4.15 -14.95
C SER A 190 18.60 -5.13 -15.21
N ALA A 191 18.74 -6.20 -14.41
CA ALA A 191 19.74 -7.24 -14.66
C ALA A 191 19.36 -8.17 -15.81
N LYS A 192 18.06 -8.37 -16.07
CA LYS A 192 17.57 -9.18 -17.20
C LYS A 192 17.72 -8.47 -18.55
N MET A 193 17.85 -7.15 -18.54
CA MET A 193 18.17 -6.35 -19.73
C MET A 193 19.57 -6.65 -20.29
N LYS A 194 20.43 -7.37 -19.54
CA LYS A 194 21.74 -7.88 -20.00
C LYS A 194 21.65 -9.11 -20.93
N GLN A 195 20.47 -9.66 -21.21
CA GLN A 195 20.35 -10.81 -22.13
C GLN A 195 20.31 -10.41 -23.61
N GLY A 196 20.33 -9.11 -23.92
CA GLY A 196 20.82 -8.60 -25.19
C GLY A 196 22.26 -8.11 -25.01
N SER A 197 23.22 -8.97 -25.36
CA SER A 197 24.69 -8.82 -25.31
C SER A 197 25.40 -9.06 -23.96
N GLY A 198 26.20 -10.14 -23.93
CA GLY A 198 27.50 -10.19 -23.25
C GLY A 198 27.52 -10.08 -21.72
N SER A 199 27.54 -11.24 -21.05
CA SER A 199 27.79 -11.41 -19.61
C SER A 199 29.15 -10.84 -19.15
N LEU A 200 29.16 -9.91 -18.20
CA LEU A 200 30.25 -9.78 -17.21
C LEU A 200 29.72 -9.53 -15.79
N ALA A 201 30.27 -10.31 -14.86
CA ALA A 201 29.84 -10.49 -13.48
C ALA A 201 30.07 -9.24 -12.60
N TRP A 202 29.12 -8.97 -11.71
CA TRP A 202 29.24 -7.96 -10.64
C TRP A 202 30.16 -8.48 -9.54
N GLY A 203 31.46 -8.31 -9.74
CA GLY A 203 32.46 -8.60 -8.74
C GLY A 203 33.71 -7.84 -9.08
N ARG A 204 34.04 -6.85 -8.24
CA ARG A 204 35.28 -6.06 -8.19
C ARG A 204 36.43 -6.74 -8.94
N THR A 205 36.50 -6.51 -10.25
CA THR A 205 37.59 -7.00 -11.08
C THR A 205 38.14 -5.79 -11.80
N THR A 206 39.41 -5.51 -11.53
CA THR A 206 40.32 -4.82 -12.44
C THR A 206 40.54 -5.70 -13.68
N ALA A 207 39.46 -6.14 -14.32
CA ALA A 207 39.53 -6.83 -15.59
C ALA A 207 40.00 -5.78 -16.59
N ARG A 208 41.21 -5.95 -17.11
CA ARG A 208 41.67 -5.15 -18.25
C ARG A 208 40.66 -5.36 -19.36
N VAL A 209 39.92 -4.30 -19.68
CA VAL A 209 39.06 -4.22 -20.84
C VAL A 209 39.92 -4.58 -22.04
N THR A 210 39.58 -5.66 -22.73
CA THR A 210 40.22 -5.97 -24.01
C THR A 210 39.64 -5.04 -25.07
N PRO A 211 40.41 -4.65 -26.10
CA PRO A 211 39.93 -3.74 -27.16
C PRO A 211 38.65 -4.22 -27.87
N GLU A 212 38.38 -5.52 -27.85
CA GLU A 212 37.16 -6.12 -28.39
C GLU A 212 35.94 -5.88 -27.48
N SER A 213 36.09 -6.00 -26.16
CA SER A 213 35.01 -5.75 -25.19
C SER A 213 34.60 -4.28 -25.08
N GLU A 214 35.47 -3.36 -25.47
CA GLU A 214 35.23 -1.91 -25.47
C GLU A 214 34.21 -1.49 -26.55
N ARG A 215 34.07 -2.28 -27.63
CA ARG A 215 33.13 -2.04 -28.74
C ARG A 215 31.70 -2.47 -28.40
N GLU A 216 31.52 -3.33 -27.41
CA GLU A 216 30.21 -3.84 -26.97
C GLU A 216 29.59 -2.99 -25.86
N LEU A 217 30.35 -2.05 -25.28
CA LEU A 217 29.86 -1.12 -24.29
C LEU A 217 28.94 -0.07 -24.94
N PRO A 218 27.82 0.29 -24.31
CA PRO A 218 26.94 1.34 -24.80
C PRO A 218 27.66 2.68 -24.78
N GLU A 219 27.22 3.58 -25.66
CA GLU A 219 27.77 4.94 -25.77
C GLU A 219 26.89 5.91 -25.00
N CYS A 220 27.50 6.67 -24.09
CA CYS A 220 26.76 7.62 -23.25
C CYS A 220 26.32 8.82 -24.09
N GLY A 221 25.02 9.10 -24.14
CA GLY A 221 24.46 10.25 -24.89
C GLY A 221 24.94 11.63 -24.42
N TRP A 222 25.59 11.70 -23.25
CA TRP A 222 26.07 12.95 -22.66
C TRP A 222 27.56 13.21 -22.84
N CYS A 223 28.40 12.18 -22.80
CA CYS A 223 29.85 12.34 -22.97
C CYS A 223 30.41 11.63 -24.19
N ASN A 224 29.57 10.93 -24.96
CA ASN A 224 29.91 10.13 -26.14
C ASN A 224 31.05 9.15 -25.87
N ARG A 225 31.24 8.74 -24.60
CA ARG A 225 32.20 7.73 -24.21
C ARG A 225 31.47 6.42 -23.97
N ARG A 226 32.09 5.35 -24.45
CA ARG A 226 31.71 4.00 -24.10
C ARG A 226 32.16 3.70 -22.68
N SER A 227 31.24 3.21 -21.86
CA SER A 227 31.50 2.91 -20.46
C SER A 227 30.59 1.76 -20.05
N ASP A 228 30.97 1.07 -18.99
CA ASP A 228 30.05 0.11 -18.39
C ASP A 228 28.81 0.83 -17.82
N MET A 229 27.73 0.06 -17.66
CA MET A 229 26.43 0.55 -17.17
C MET A 229 26.42 0.85 -15.66
N THR A 230 27.56 0.72 -14.96
CA THR A 230 27.62 0.86 -13.50
C THR A 230 27.40 2.32 -13.11
N GLY A 231 26.43 2.53 -12.21
CA GLY A 231 26.08 3.87 -11.73
C GLY A 231 25.40 4.77 -12.78
N GLY A 232 25.13 4.27 -13.99
CA GLY A 232 24.43 5.01 -15.03
C GLY A 232 22.90 4.97 -14.88
N ILE A 233 22.22 5.88 -15.59
CA ILE A 233 20.75 5.96 -15.68
C ILE A 233 20.36 5.91 -17.15
N PHE A 234 19.23 5.29 -17.44
CA PHE A 234 18.57 5.35 -18.74
C PHE A 234 17.32 6.23 -18.60
N ASP A 235 17.22 7.26 -19.41
CA ASP A 235 16.12 8.23 -19.37
C ASP A 235 15.79 8.71 -20.79
N ASP A 236 14.51 8.85 -21.11
CA ASP A 236 14.00 9.27 -22.43
C ASP A 236 14.65 8.59 -23.66
N GLY A 237 15.02 7.31 -23.52
CA GLY A 237 15.65 6.53 -24.59
C GLY A 237 17.16 6.77 -24.77
N GLU A 238 17.76 7.59 -23.92
CA GLU A 238 19.20 7.85 -23.90
C GLU A 238 19.86 7.26 -22.64
N TRP A 239 21.11 6.82 -22.80
CA TRP A 239 21.90 6.31 -21.69
C TRP A 239 22.89 7.37 -21.17
N MET A 240 22.89 7.61 -19.86
CA MET A 240 23.86 8.44 -19.16
C MET A 240 24.78 7.58 -18.28
N CYS A 241 26.10 7.66 -18.49
CA CYS A 241 27.07 6.88 -17.71
C CYS A 241 27.24 7.43 -16.28
N GLY A 242 27.66 6.58 -15.33
CA GLY A 242 27.72 6.97 -13.92
C GLY A 242 28.62 8.17 -13.60
N HIS A 243 29.64 8.44 -14.43
CA HIS A 243 30.45 9.65 -14.30
C HIS A 243 29.69 10.93 -14.67
N CYS A 244 28.87 10.88 -15.72
CA CYS A 244 27.98 11.99 -16.07
C CYS A 244 26.92 12.18 -14.98
N VAL A 245 26.32 11.09 -14.50
CA VAL A 245 25.36 11.13 -13.39
C VAL A 245 25.95 11.82 -12.16
N ALA A 246 27.15 11.40 -11.74
CA ALA A 246 27.82 12.00 -10.59
C ALA A 246 28.19 13.48 -10.79
N ARG A 247 28.40 13.93 -12.03
CA ARG A 247 28.66 15.34 -12.37
C ARG A 247 27.39 16.19 -12.47
N TYR A 248 26.28 15.62 -12.91
CA TYR A 248 25.00 16.32 -13.05
C TYR A 248 24.18 16.34 -11.75
N ALA A 249 24.42 15.38 -10.85
CA ALA A 249 23.74 15.29 -9.55
C ALA A 249 24.34 16.21 -8.47
N THR A 250 25.37 16.99 -8.79
CA THR A 250 25.96 18.05 -7.94
C THR A 250 25.54 19.42 -8.44
#